data_AF-A0A0E0B9N8-F1
#
_entry.id   AF-A0A0E0B9N8-F1
#
_cell.length_a   1.000
_cell.length_b   1.000
_cell.length_c   1.000
_cell.angle_alpha   90.00
_cell.angle_beta   90.00
_cell.angle_gamma   90.00
#
_symmetry.space_group_name_H-M   'P 1'
#
loop_
_entity.id
_entity.type
_entity.pdbx_description
1 polymer ?
#
loop_
_entity_poly.entity_id
_entity_poly.type
_entity_poly.pdbx_seq_one_letter_code
_entity_poly.pdbx_strand_id
1 'polypeptide(L)'
;MAVGAKVKVECRSKSTGAKTCSFEGQTDHTGTYNIPVNDEHEHELCESVLVSSPDAKCGKIVAGRERAPVFLTNNNGVTSNVRLANALGFQKDAPLAACAQILKMYEEVDDRV
;
A
#
# COMPACT_ATOMS: atom_id res chain seq x y z
N MET A 1 -1.89 1.18 14.94
CA MET A 1 -2.40 1.01 13.56
C MET A 1 -2.76 2.38 13.03
N ALA A 2 -2.50 2.66 11.74
CA ALA A 2 -2.72 3.98 11.16
C ALA A 2 -4.17 4.09 10.66
N VAL A 3 -5.12 4.33 11.57
CA VAL A 3 -6.55 4.53 11.28
C VAL A 3 -6.76 5.92 10.67
N GLY A 4 -7.48 6.03 9.55
CA GLY A 4 -7.70 7.31 8.86
C GLY A 4 -6.54 7.77 7.97
N ALA A 5 -5.57 6.89 7.68
CA ALA A 5 -4.54 7.14 6.69
C ALA A 5 -5.17 7.24 5.31
N LYS A 6 -4.88 8.34 4.61
CA LYS A 6 -5.35 8.56 3.25
C LYS A 6 -4.47 7.79 2.29
N VAL A 7 -5.13 7.05 1.42
CA VAL A 7 -4.54 6.26 0.34
C VAL A 7 -5.33 6.51 -0.93
N LYS A 8 -4.74 6.21 -2.08
CA LYS A 8 -5.45 6.23 -3.35
C LYS A 8 -5.03 5.06 -4.23
N VAL A 9 -5.92 4.63 -5.11
CA VAL A 9 -5.55 3.90 -6.32
C VAL A 9 -5.34 4.93 -7.42
N GLU A 10 -4.20 4.88 -8.08
CA GLU A 10 -3.89 5.72 -9.23
C GLU A 10 -3.51 4.83 -10.41
N CYS A 11 -4.15 5.05 -11.56
CA CYS A 11 -3.81 4.37 -12.80
C CYS A 11 -3.20 5.35 -13.80
N ARG A 12 -2.28 4.82 -14.59
CA ARG A 12 -1.60 5.54 -15.67
C ARG A 12 -1.63 4.70 -16.93
N SER A 13 -1.79 5.35 -18.08
CA SER A 13 -1.72 4.68 -19.38
C SER A 13 -0.38 3.97 -19.55
N LYS A 14 -0.40 2.69 -19.96
CA LYS A 14 0.82 1.93 -20.29
C LYS A 14 1.60 2.57 -21.44
N SER A 15 0.92 3.22 -22.38
CA SER A 15 1.54 3.76 -23.59
C SER A 15 2.10 5.17 -23.40
N THR A 16 1.41 6.03 -22.64
CA THR A 16 1.79 7.45 -22.50
C THR A 16 2.32 7.80 -21.12
N GLY A 17 2.11 6.93 -20.10
CA GLY A 17 2.41 7.23 -18.70
C GLY A 17 1.51 8.30 -18.08
N ALA A 18 0.56 8.86 -18.83
CA ALA A 18 -0.35 9.88 -18.34
C ALA A 18 -1.32 9.27 -17.34
N LYS A 19 -1.63 10.02 -16.27
CA LYS A 19 -2.67 9.66 -15.30
C LYS A 19 -4.03 9.59 -15.98
N THR A 20 -4.75 8.50 -15.76
CA THR A 20 -6.06 8.25 -16.36
C THR A 20 -7.17 8.28 -15.34
N CYS A 21 -6.95 7.74 -14.13
CA CYS A 21 -7.93 7.77 -13.05
C CYS A 21 -7.29 7.87 -11.66
N SER A 22 -8.13 8.16 -10.66
CA SER A 22 -7.74 8.27 -9.26
C SER A 22 -8.93 7.97 -8.37
N PHE A 23 -8.78 7.04 -7.43
CA PHE A 23 -9.81 6.70 -6.45
C PHE A 23 -9.24 6.81 -5.06
N GLU A 24 -9.84 7.62 -4.19
CA GLU A 24 -9.34 7.84 -2.83
C GLU A 24 -10.02 6.92 -1.82
N GLY A 25 -9.30 6.62 -0.74
CA GLY A 25 -9.83 5.87 0.39
C GLY A 25 -9.11 6.23 1.69
N GLN A 26 -9.64 5.70 2.78
CA GLN A 26 -9.03 5.80 4.09
C GLN A 26 -8.97 4.43 4.75
N THR A 27 -7.95 4.23 5.56
CA THR A 27 -7.84 3.02 6.37
C THR A 27 -8.84 3.04 7.53
N ASP A 28 -9.40 1.87 7.82
CA ASP A 28 -10.26 1.64 8.97
C ASP A 28 -9.46 1.40 10.26
N HIS A 29 -10.16 1.00 11.32
CA HIS A 29 -9.58 0.75 12.65
C HIS A 29 -8.51 -0.36 12.66
N THR A 30 -8.51 -1.26 11.66
CA THR A 30 -7.51 -2.33 11.49
C THR A 30 -6.29 -1.86 10.70
N GLY A 31 -6.33 -0.67 10.10
CA GLY A 31 -5.32 -0.20 9.15
C GLY A 31 -5.54 -0.70 7.71
N THR A 32 -6.70 -1.32 7.43
CA THR A 32 -7.06 -1.82 6.10
C THR A 32 -7.85 -0.78 5.34
N TYR A 33 -7.66 -0.67 4.03
CA TYR A 33 -8.50 0.16 3.16
C TYR A 33 -9.21 -0.70 2.13
N ASN A 34 -10.43 -0.31 1.77
CA ASN A 34 -11.21 -0.91 0.69
C ASN A 34 -11.65 0.22 -0.23
N ILE A 35 -11.07 0.29 -1.44
CA ILE A 35 -11.34 1.36 -2.40
C ILE A 35 -12.16 0.77 -3.55
N PRO A 36 -13.43 1.18 -3.71
CA PRO A 36 -14.19 0.85 -4.90
C PRO A 36 -13.54 1.48 -6.13
N VAL A 37 -13.32 0.66 -7.15
CA VAL A 37 -12.79 1.08 -8.45
C VAL A 37 -13.85 0.76 -9.49
N ASN A 38 -14.17 1.73 -10.32
CA ASN A 38 -15.12 1.57 -11.42
C ASN A 38 -14.33 1.23 -12.69
N ASP A 39 -14.99 0.56 -13.63
CA ASP A 39 -14.47 0.23 -14.96
C ASP A 39 -13.30 -0.78 -14.98
N GLU A 40 -12.97 -1.22 -16.19
CA GLU A 40 -11.92 -2.18 -16.49
C GLU A 40 -10.65 -1.43 -16.90
N HIS A 41 -9.52 -1.75 -16.26
CA HIS A 41 -8.25 -1.02 -16.40
C HIS A 41 -7.14 -1.86 -17.06
N GLU A 42 -7.51 -2.76 -17.98
CA GLU A 42 -6.59 -3.68 -18.68
C GLU A 42 -5.35 -2.99 -19.30
N HIS A 43 -5.53 -1.80 -19.87
CA HIS A 43 -4.48 -1.07 -20.60
C HIS A 43 -3.69 -0.07 -19.73
N GLU A 44 -3.84 -0.17 -18.42
CA GLU A 44 -3.27 0.78 -17.47
C GLU A 44 -2.36 0.10 -16.45
N LEU A 45 -1.43 0.88 -15.89
CA LEU A 45 -0.64 0.52 -14.72
C LEU A 45 -1.28 1.18 -13.52
N CYS A 46 -1.93 0.38 -12.69
CA CYS A 46 -2.58 0.84 -11.46
C CYS A 46 -1.73 0.49 -10.23
N GLU A 47 -1.64 1.44 -9.30
CA GLU A 47 -0.96 1.28 -8.03
C GLU A 47 -1.82 1.83 -6.89
N SER A 48 -1.78 1.17 -5.75
CA SER A 48 -2.13 1.79 -4.49
C SER A 48 -0.98 2.71 -4.04
N VAL A 49 -1.30 3.89 -3.51
CA VAL A 49 -0.33 4.94 -3.20
C VAL A 49 -0.68 5.61 -1.87
N LEU A 50 0.32 5.81 -1.01
CA LEU A 50 0.16 6.62 0.21
C LEU A 50 -0.09 8.08 -0.13
N VAL A 51 -1.02 8.71 0.58
CA VAL A 51 -1.29 10.15 0.47
C VAL A 51 -0.87 10.88 1.74
N SER A 52 -1.42 10.50 2.90
CA SER A 52 -1.08 11.15 4.16
C SER A 52 -1.43 10.29 5.37
N SER A 53 -0.66 10.45 6.45
CA SER A 53 -0.98 9.87 7.76
C SER A 53 -1.72 10.89 8.64
N PRO A 54 -2.71 10.47 9.45
CA PRO A 54 -3.33 11.32 10.46
C PRO A 54 -2.50 11.41 11.74
N ASP A 55 -1.53 10.51 11.94
CA ASP A 55 -0.60 10.58 13.07
C ASP A 55 0.60 11.45 12.69
N ALA A 56 0.67 12.63 13.31
CA ALA A 56 1.76 13.59 13.09
C ALA A 56 3.15 13.02 13.44
N LYS A 57 3.25 12.03 14.34
CA LYS A 57 4.50 11.35 14.72
C LYS A 57 4.79 10.11 13.89
N CYS A 58 3.99 9.86 12.85
CA CYS A 58 4.06 8.69 11.98
C CYS A 58 3.65 9.08 10.55
N GLY A 59 4.23 10.17 10.04
CA GLY A 59 3.92 10.73 8.72
C GLY A 59 5.00 10.55 7.66
N LYS A 60 6.20 10.10 8.02
CA LYS A 60 7.29 9.93 7.07
C LYS A 60 7.09 8.67 6.23
N ILE A 61 7.02 8.79 4.92
CA ILE A 61 6.89 7.62 4.02
C ILE A 61 8.17 6.77 4.07
N VAL A 62 8.02 5.46 4.20
CA VAL A 62 9.13 4.50 4.10
C VAL A 62 9.47 4.28 2.63
N ALA A 63 10.73 4.47 2.26
CA ALA A 63 11.20 4.23 0.89
C ALA A 63 10.98 2.76 0.48
N GLY A 64 10.41 2.56 -0.72
CA GLY A 64 10.01 1.25 -1.23
C GLY A 64 8.65 0.75 -0.73
N ARG A 65 7.96 1.51 0.13
CA ARG A 65 6.60 1.19 0.65
C ARG A 65 5.61 2.33 0.44
N GLU A 66 5.92 3.25 -0.47
CA GLU A 66 5.06 4.36 -0.85
C GLU A 66 3.95 3.96 -1.82
N ARG A 67 4.18 2.87 -2.58
CA ARG A 67 3.34 2.39 -3.68
C ARG A 67 3.32 0.87 -3.72
N ALA A 68 2.23 0.28 -4.18
CA ALA A 68 2.14 -1.15 -4.48
C ALA A 68 1.26 -1.40 -5.72
N PRO A 69 1.72 -2.18 -6.72
CA PRO A 69 0.95 -2.51 -7.92
C PRO A 69 -0.35 -3.25 -7.61
N VAL A 70 -1.41 -2.96 -8.38
CA VAL A 70 -2.69 -3.65 -8.31
C VAL A 70 -3.19 -3.91 -9.74
N PHE A 71 -3.47 -5.17 -10.08
CA PHE A 71 -3.96 -5.54 -11.40
C PHE A 71 -5.49 -5.48 -11.45
N LEU A 72 -6.01 -4.35 -11.91
CA LEU A 72 -7.44 -4.05 -12.00
C LEU A 72 -8.00 -4.50 -13.36
N THR A 73 -7.79 -5.79 -13.66
CA THR A 73 -8.35 -6.42 -14.84
C THR A 73 -9.01 -7.74 -14.55
N ASN A 74 -10.12 -8.02 -15.24
CA ASN A 74 -10.79 -9.31 -15.18
C ASN A 74 -10.18 -10.34 -16.14
N ASN A 75 -9.35 -9.89 -17.10
CA ASN A 75 -8.70 -10.76 -18.09
C ASN A 75 -7.39 -11.37 -17.56
N ASN A 76 -7.41 -11.93 -16.34
CA ASN A 76 -6.22 -12.49 -15.69
C ASN A 76 -6.45 -13.85 -14.99
N GLY A 77 -7.59 -14.51 -15.27
CA GLY A 77 -7.91 -15.81 -14.70
C GLY A 77 -8.22 -15.81 -13.19
N VAL A 78 -8.31 -14.64 -12.55
CA VAL A 78 -8.71 -14.50 -11.15
C VAL A 78 -10.22 -14.30 -11.08
N THR A 79 -10.90 -15.15 -10.32
CA THR A 79 -12.37 -15.16 -10.21
C THR A 79 -12.94 -14.07 -9.28
N SER A 80 -12.08 -13.47 -8.44
CA SER A 80 -12.47 -12.43 -7.49
C SER A 80 -12.27 -11.03 -8.07
N ASN A 81 -13.23 -10.14 -7.79
CA ASN A 81 -13.11 -8.71 -8.07
C ASN A 81 -12.37 -7.94 -6.97
N VAL A 82 -11.96 -8.62 -5.89
CA VAL A 82 -11.14 -8.02 -4.82
C VAL A 82 -9.67 -8.27 -5.13
N ARG A 83 -8.90 -7.18 -5.20
CA ARG A 83 -7.46 -7.21 -5.46
C ARG A 83 -6.71 -6.76 -4.22
N LEU A 84 -5.81 -7.60 -3.73
CA LEU A 84 -4.99 -7.32 -2.55
C LEU A 84 -3.68 -6.67 -2.99
N ALA A 85 -3.41 -5.48 -2.45
CA ALA A 85 -2.15 -4.78 -2.63
C ALA A 85 -1.18 -5.13 -1.49
N ASN A 86 0.14 -5.02 -1.76
CA ASN A 86 1.12 -5.09 -0.70
C ASN A 86 0.93 -3.94 0.32
N ALA A 87 1.30 -4.21 1.57
CA ALA A 87 1.20 -3.22 2.63
C ALA A 87 2.10 -2.01 2.37
N LEU A 88 1.54 -0.83 2.55
CA LEU A 88 2.24 0.45 2.46
C LEU A 88 2.70 0.90 3.86
N GLY A 89 3.68 1.81 3.93
CA GLY A 89 4.32 2.13 5.21
C GLY A 89 4.63 3.61 5.44
N PHE A 90 4.12 4.14 6.56
CA PHE A 90 4.69 5.31 7.23
C PHE A 90 5.60 4.86 8.39
N GLN A 91 6.63 5.64 8.65
CA GLN A 91 7.61 5.46 9.71
C GLN A 91 7.31 6.42 10.85
N LYS A 92 7.43 5.93 12.09
CA LYS A 92 7.45 6.78 13.28
C LYS A 92 8.76 7.56 13.38
N ASP A 93 8.69 8.75 13.97
CA ASP A 93 9.87 9.61 14.16
C ASP A 93 10.91 8.98 15.09
N ALA A 94 10.44 8.24 16.11
CA ALA A 94 11.27 7.52 17.06
C ALA A 94 11.02 6.01 16.99
N PRO A 95 12.09 5.19 17.01
CA PRO A 95 11.94 3.73 17.06
C PRO A 95 11.29 3.30 18.38
N LEU A 96 10.51 2.22 18.33
CA LEU A 96 9.95 1.61 19.54
C LEU A 96 11.04 0.78 20.24
N ALA A 97 10.97 0.70 21.57
CA ALA A 97 11.92 -0.11 22.35
C ALA A 97 11.97 -1.58 21.90
N ALA A 98 10.83 -2.12 21.42
CA ALA A 98 10.73 -3.47 20.92
C ALA A 98 11.43 -3.71 19.56
N CYS A 99 11.77 -2.66 18.80
CA CYS A 99 12.40 -2.82 17.47
C CYS A 99 13.74 -3.56 17.56
N ALA A 100 14.56 -3.27 18.58
CA ALA A 100 15.84 -3.96 18.79
C ALA A 100 15.66 -5.45 19.10
N GLN A 101 14.63 -5.80 19.86
CA GLN A 101 14.32 -7.19 20.20
C GLN A 101 13.87 -7.97 18.96
N ILE A 102 13.04 -7.36 18.11
CA ILE A 102 12.57 -7.98 16.86
C ILE A 102 13.74 -8.24 15.91
N LEU A 103 14.68 -7.28 15.76
CA LEU A 103 15.86 -7.47 14.92
C LEU A 103 16.70 -8.67 15.37
N LYS A 104 16.94 -8.81 16.68
CA LYS A 104 17.65 -9.96 17.24
C LYS A 104 16.96 -11.30 16.93
N MET A 105 15.63 -11.33 16.94
CA MET A 105 14.88 -12.54 16.58
C MET A 105 15.07 -12.94 15.11
N TYR A 106 15.19 -11.96 14.19
CA TYR A 106 15.47 -12.25 12.78
C TYR A 106 16.90 -12.77 12.58
N GLU A 107 17.90 -12.17 13.23
CA GLU A 107 19.29 -12.65 13.19
C GLU A 107 19.39 -14.10 13.68
N GLU A 108 18.74 -14.42 14.80
CA GLU A 108 18.71 -15.79 15.34
C GLU A 108 17.97 -16.79 14.44
N VAL A 109 17.08 -16.35 13.54
CA VAL A 109 16.41 -17.22 12.57
C VAL A 109 17.32 -17.46 11.36
N ASP A 110 17.97 -16.41 10.84
CA ASP A 110 18.91 -16.52 9.72
C ASP A 110 20.11 -17.42 10.08
N ASP A 111 20.63 -17.33 11.32
CA ASP A 111 21.71 -18.18 11.80
C ASP A 111 21.34 -19.68 11.91
N ARG A 112 20.05 -20.04 11.82
CA ARG A 112 19.55 -21.42 11.89
C ARG A 112 19.31 -22.05 10.51
N VAL A 113 19.46 -21.30 9.43
CA VAL A 113 19.18 -21.73 8.05
C VAL A 113 20.46 -22.07 7.31
#